data_AF-A0A4Y3KT89-F1
#
_entry.id   AF-A0A4Y3KT89-F1
#
_cell.length_a   1.000
_cell.length_b   1.000
_cell.length_c   1.000
_cell.angle_alpha   90.00
_cell.angle_beta   90.00
_cell.angle_gamma   90.00
#
_symmetry.space_group_name_H-M   'P 1'
#
loop_
_entity.id
_entity.type
_entity.pdbx_description
1 polymer ?
#
loop_
_entity_poly.entity_id
_entity_poly.type
_entity_poly.pdbx_seq_one_letter_code
_entity_poly.pdbx_strand_id
1 'polypeptide(L)'
;MTELSLVWRIAQHGWAECELETPDGRVVVPASYVTDAPENLLSGLTHVCAWDGSTTFTFVGEPAEYRWTLTAAAGVLEVAIEHRAGTAGAGSLWAPAWSGASALSTFARVSVRAFDAVLHEHGPSSYEQVWGRPFPAAELDGLRSAWRRLRASGA
;
A
#
# COMPACT_ATOMS: atom_id res chain seq x y z
N MET A 1 1.83 -9.01 21.27
CA MET A 1 2.68 -8.62 20.12
C MET A 1 1.80 -8.68 18.89
N THR A 2 1.46 -7.53 18.32
CA THR A 2 0.63 -7.48 17.10
C THR A 2 1.52 -7.86 15.92
N GLU A 3 1.15 -8.88 15.15
CA GLU A 3 1.79 -9.12 13.85
C GLU A 3 1.54 -7.92 12.91
N LEU A 4 2.33 -7.79 11.85
CA LEU A 4 2.08 -6.80 10.79
C LEU A 4 0.61 -6.84 10.38
N SER A 5 -0.05 -5.69 10.36
CA SER A 5 -1.38 -5.51 9.82
C SER A 5 -1.42 -4.36 8.81
N LEU A 6 -2.27 -4.52 7.79
CA LEU A 6 -2.60 -3.49 6.82
C LEU A 6 -4.11 -3.42 6.73
N VAL A 7 -4.66 -2.22 6.87
CA VAL A 7 -6.09 -1.96 6.67
C VAL A 7 -6.24 -0.85 5.63
N TRP A 8 -7.05 -1.11 4.61
CA TRP A 8 -7.47 -0.11 3.65
C TRP A 8 -8.93 0.23 3.93
N ARG A 9 -9.22 1.48 4.31
CA ARG A 9 -10.59 1.94 4.56
C ARG A 9 -10.95 2.98 3.52
N ILE A 10 -12.05 2.73 2.79
CA ILE A 10 -12.61 3.75 1.92
C ILE A 10 -13.40 4.73 2.79
N ALA A 11 -13.00 6.01 2.73
CA ALA A 11 -13.71 7.11 3.33
C ALA A 11 -14.61 7.79 2.28
N GLN A 12 -15.40 8.79 2.67
CA GLN A 12 -16.31 9.44 1.73
C GLN A 12 -15.57 10.30 0.69
N HIS A 13 -16.14 10.42 -0.53
CA HIS A 13 -15.77 11.41 -1.55
C HIS A 13 -14.34 11.28 -2.13
N GLY A 14 -13.93 10.08 -2.51
CA GLY A 14 -12.66 9.84 -3.20
C GLY A 14 -11.46 9.79 -2.25
N TRP A 15 -11.72 9.53 -0.97
CA TRP A 15 -10.71 9.44 0.07
C TRP A 15 -10.62 8.02 0.61
N ALA A 16 -9.43 7.66 1.07
CA ALA A 16 -9.16 6.42 1.75
C ALA A 16 -8.06 6.62 2.79
N GLU A 17 -7.98 5.71 3.74
CA GLU A 17 -6.90 5.63 4.71
C GLU A 17 -6.24 4.25 4.61
N CYS A 18 -4.92 4.25 4.44
CA CYS A 18 -4.09 3.06 4.55
C CYS A 18 -3.43 3.07 5.94
N GLU A 19 -3.87 2.18 6.81
CA GLU A 19 -3.29 2.00 8.13
C GLU A 19 -2.32 0.82 8.11
N LEU A 20 -1.09 1.07 8.56
CA LEU A 20 -0.07 0.06 8.80
C LEU A 20 0.28 0.00 10.28
N GLU A 21 0.34 -1.21 10.81
CA GLU A 21 0.77 -1.45 12.18
C GLU A 21 1.78 -2.60 12.20
N THR A 22 2.91 -2.38 12.87
CA THR A 22 3.94 -3.36 13.19
C THR A 22 4.15 -3.39 14.70
N PRO A 23 4.91 -4.36 15.25
CA PRO A 23 5.31 -4.31 16.66
C PRO A 23 6.00 -3.01 17.07
N ASP A 24 6.69 -2.36 16.13
CA ASP A 24 7.57 -1.21 16.37
C ASP A 24 6.88 0.14 16.12
N GLY A 25 5.68 0.15 15.53
CA GLY A 25 4.96 1.39 15.31
C GLY A 25 3.72 1.28 14.43
N ARG A 26 3.01 2.40 14.31
CA ARG A 26 1.79 2.53 13.51
C ARG A 26 1.86 3.81 12.68
N VAL A 27 1.32 3.76 11.47
CA VAL A 27 1.13 4.93 10.61
C VAL A 27 -0.21 4.84 9.89
N VAL A 28 -0.87 5.99 9.75
CA VAL A 28 -2.07 6.15 8.92
C VAL A 28 -1.71 7.09 7.78
N VAL A 29 -1.85 6.60 6.56
CA VAL A 29 -1.52 7.33 5.34
C VAL A 29 -2.81 7.63 4.58
N PRO A 30 -3.23 8.90 4.52
CA PRO A 30 -4.38 9.28 3.70
C PRO A 30 -4.04 9.16 2.22
N ALA A 31 -5.03 8.74 1.45
CA ALA A 31 -4.98 8.61 0.01
C ALA A 31 -6.22 9.26 -0.61
N SER A 32 -6.00 9.99 -1.69
CA SER A 32 -7.00 10.61 -2.54
C SER A 32 -6.95 9.96 -3.92
N TYR A 33 -8.13 9.90 -4.56
CA TYR A 33 -8.32 9.39 -5.91
C TYR A 33 -7.50 10.12 -6.99
N VAL A 34 -6.89 11.26 -6.65
CA VAL A 34 -5.95 12.01 -7.49
C VAL A 34 -4.76 11.13 -7.93
N THR A 35 -4.41 10.12 -7.14
CA THR A 35 -3.42 9.10 -7.50
C THR A 35 -4.05 7.72 -7.65
N ASP A 36 -3.39 6.84 -8.41
CA ASP A 36 -3.66 5.39 -8.44
C ASP A 36 -3.16 4.69 -7.15
N ALA A 37 -3.43 5.26 -5.96
CA ALA A 37 -2.84 4.78 -4.70
C ALA A 37 -3.08 3.28 -4.44
N PRO A 38 -4.31 2.74 -4.57
CA PRO A 38 -4.55 1.30 -4.50
C PRO A 38 -3.69 0.47 -5.48
N GLU A 39 -3.70 0.85 -6.75
CA GLU A 39 -3.03 0.17 -7.85
C GLU A 39 -1.51 0.20 -7.68
N ASN A 40 -0.97 1.34 -7.26
CA ASN A 40 0.44 1.57 -7.03
C ASN A 40 0.98 0.69 -5.89
N LEU A 41 0.22 0.56 -4.79
CA LEU A 41 0.59 -0.32 -3.69
C LEU A 41 0.61 -1.78 -4.13
N LEU A 42 -0.47 -2.25 -4.78
CA LEU A 42 -0.60 -3.63 -5.23
C LEU A 42 0.43 -3.99 -6.30
N SER A 43 0.66 -3.10 -7.26
CA SER A 43 1.65 -3.28 -8.32
C SER A 43 3.08 -3.20 -7.79
N GLY A 44 3.36 -2.27 -6.87
CA GLY A 44 4.66 -2.16 -6.20
C GLY A 44 5.01 -3.43 -5.43
N LEU A 45 4.06 -3.96 -4.65
CA LEU A 45 4.23 -5.24 -3.97
C LEU A 45 4.40 -6.42 -4.92
N THR A 46 3.64 -6.43 -6.02
CA THR A 46 3.77 -7.45 -7.07
C THR A 46 5.18 -7.45 -7.66
N HIS A 47 5.74 -6.26 -7.92
CA HIS A 47 7.09 -6.09 -8.44
C HIS A 47 8.13 -6.68 -7.48
N VAL A 48 8.12 -6.27 -6.21
CA VAL A 48 9.10 -6.74 -5.22
C VAL A 48 8.89 -8.20 -4.79
N CYS A 49 7.71 -8.78 -5.01
CA CYS A 49 7.49 -10.22 -4.88
C CYS A 49 8.11 -11.04 -6.02
N ALA A 50 8.30 -10.42 -7.19
CA ALA A 50 8.86 -11.10 -8.36
C ALA A 50 10.39 -10.93 -8.47
N TRP A 51 10.94 -9.84 -7.91
CA TRP A 51 12.35 -9.49 -8.00
C TRP A 51 12.84 -8.82 -6.72
N ASP A 52 14.03 -9.22 -6.26
CA ASP A 52 14.77 -8.45 -5.27
C ASP A 52 15.14 -7.09 -5.88
N GLY A 53 14.88 -6.00 -5.15
CA GLY A 53 14.99 -4.65 -5.67
C GLY A 53 14.17 -3.64 -4.90
N SER A 54 14.00 -2.45 -5.49
CA SER A 54 13.25 -1.36 -4.87
C SER A 54 12.28 -0.72 -5.85
N THR A 55 11.15 -0.25 -5.34
CA THR A 55 10.17 0.54 -6.10
C THR A 55 9.62 1.67 -5.24
N THR A 56 9.28 2.78 -5.88
CA THR A 56 8.79 3.99 -5.22
C THR A 56 7.51 4.49 -5.89
N PHE A 57 6.53 4.86 -5.08
CA PHE A 57 5.28 5.47 -5.54
C PHE A 57 4.77 6.49 -4.50
N THR A 58 3.74 7.25 -4.85
CA THR A 58 3.21 8.31 -4.00
C THR A 58 1.71 8.18 -3.83
N PHE A 59 1.23 8.41 -2.61
CA PHE A 59 -0.17 8.72 -2.32
C PHE A 59 -0.31 10.22 -2.15
N VAL A 60 -1.31 10.81 -2.81
CA VAL A 60 -1.72 12.18 -2.49
C VAL A 60 -2.74 12.10 -1.37
N GLY A 61 -2.48 12.77 -0.25
CA GLY A 61 -3.41 12.94 0.86
C GLY A 61 -3.50 14.41 1.19
N GLU A 62 -4.18 15.18 0.32
CA GLU A 62 -4.12 16.65 0.31
C GLU A 62 -4.33 17.25 1.72
N PRO A 63 -3.53 18.25 2.12
CA PRO A 63 -2.52 18.96 1.33
C PRO A 63 -1.14 18.29 1.30
N ALA A 64 -1.01 17.04 1.77
CA ALA A 64 0.27 16.34 1.84
C ALA A 64 0.43 15.29 0.72
N GLU A 65 1.68 14.92 0.47
CA GLU A 65 2.03 13.74 -0.33
C GLU A 65 2.82 12.77 0.54
N TYR A 66 2.61 11.48 0.31
CA TYR A 66 3.25 10.40 1.03
C TYR A 66 3.97 9.49 0.04
N ARG A 67 5.28 9.52 0.07
CA ARG A 67 6.11 8.68 -0.78
C ARG A 67 6.41 7.39 -0.05
N TRP A 68 6.12 6.30 -0.73
CA TRP A 68 6.42 4.94 -0.31
C TRP A 68 7.64 4.45 -1.07
N THR A 69 8.61 3.90 -0.34
CA THR A 69 9.71 3.14 -0.92
C THR A 69 9.65 1.73 -0.35
N LEU A 70 9.49 0.76 -1.24
CA LEU A 70 9.52 -0.66 -0.92
C LEU A 70 10.86 -1.22 -1.36
N THR A 71 11.59 -1.88 -0.47
CA THR A 71 12.87 -2.50 -0.78
C THR A 71 12.84 -3.95 -0.32
N ALA A 72 12.91 -4.89 -1.26
CA ALA A 72 12.96 -6.31 -0.99
C ALA A 72 14.37 -6.87 -1.22
N ALA A 73 14.84 -7.65 -0.25
CA ALA A 73 16.07 -8.42 -0.35
C ALA A 73 15.96 -9.68 0.53
N ALA A 74 16.34 -10.83 -0.01
CA ALA A 74 16.42 -12.08 0.74
C ALA A 74 15.12 -12.43 1.52
N GLY A 75 13.95 -12.16 0.93
CA GLY A 75 12.64 -12.45 1.52
C GLY A 75 12.17 -11.48 2.61
N VAL A 76 12.96 -10.47 2.93
CA VAL A 76 12.57 -9.36 3.81
C VAL A 76 12.12 -8.18 2.95
N LEU A 77 11.06 -7.50 3.39
CA LEU A 77 10.58 -6.24 2.82
C LEU A 77 10.79 -5.13 3.85
N GLU A 78 11.60 -4.14 3.48
CA GLU A 78 11.69 -2.85 4.14
C GLU A 78 10.73 -1.86 3.47
N VAL A 79 9.99 -1.13 4.28
CA VAL A 79 9.07 -0.09 3.85
C VAL A 79 9.46 1.21 4.52
N ALA A 80 9.69 2.24 3.72
CA ALA A 80 9.90 3.60 4.19
C ALA A 80 8.81 4.51 3.63
N ILE A 81 8.23 5.33 4.49
CA ILE A 81 7.22 6.31 4.13
C ILE A 81 7.76 7.68 4.52
N GLU A 82 7.88 8.54 3.54
CA GLU A 82 8.21 9.95 3.71
C GLU A 82 6.96 10.77 3.43
N HIS A 83 6.79 11.89 4.14
CA HIS A 83 5.73 12.83 3.86
C HIS A 83 6.32 14.18 3.44
N ARG A 84 5.56 14.91 2.64
CA ARG A 84 5.83 16.29 2.28
C ARG A 84 4.55 17.09 2.45
N ALA A 85 4.63 18.20 3.17
CA ALA A 85 3.51 19.12 3.34
C ALA A 85 3.39 20.09 2.15
N GLY A 86 2.16 20.37 1.73
CA GLY A 86 1.81 21.41 0.77
C GLY A 86 1.55 20.91 -0.66
N THR A 87 0.84 21.73 -1.44
CA THR A 87 0.62 21.52 -2.87
C THR A 87 1.94 21.61 -3.64
N ALA A 88 2.16 20.72 -4.61
CA ALA A 88 3.35 20.68 -5.46
C ALA A 88 3.79 22.10 -5.91
N GLY A 89 5.01 22.52 -5.56
CA GLY A 89 5.58 23.81 -5.94
C GLY A 89 6.16 24.64 -4.78
N ALA A 90 5.74 24.39 -3.54
CA ALA A 90 6.44 24.93 -2.37
C ALA A 90 7.71 24.09 -2.14
N GLY A 91 8.84 24.71 -1.79
CA GLY A 91 10.15 24.07 -1.53
C GLY A 91 10.18 23.18 -0.28
N SER A 92 9.12 22.40 -0.06
CA SER A 92 8.92 21.50 1.06
C SER A 92 9.73 20.22 0.81
N LEU A 93 10.58 19.88 1.79
CA LEU A 93 11.44 18.70 1.73
C LEU A 93 10.65 17.46 2.16
N TRP A 94 11.07 16.29 1.67
CA TRP A 94 10.58 15.01 2.18
C TRP A 94 11.12 14.80 3.58
N ALA A 95 10.22 14.50 4.51
CA ALA A 95 10.56 14.18 5.89
C ALA A 95 10.11 12.74 6.21
N PRO A 96 10.91 11.96 6.96
CA PRO A 96 10.51 10.63 7.39
C PRO A 96 9.18 10.68 8.15
N ALA A 97 8.22 9.86 7.75
CA ALA A 97 6.94 9.69 8.44
C ALA A 97 6.91 8.37 9.22
N TRP A 98 7.39 7.29 8.59
CA TRP A 98 7.40 5.96 9.18
C TRP A 98 8.38 5.05 8.44
N SER A 99 8.92 4.05 9.12
CA SER A 99 9.59 2.91 8.48
C SER A 99 9.35 1.63 9.27
N GLY A 100 9.44 0.50 8.58
CA GLY A 100 9.32 -0.81 9.19
C GLY A 100 9.79 -1.91 8.27
N ALA A 101 10.08 -3.08 8.85
CA ALA A 101 10.49 -4.26 8.12
C ALA A 101 9.58 -5.44 8.47
N SER A 102 9.38 -6.34 7.51
CA SER A 102 8.62 -7.57 7.71
C SER A 102 9.03 -8.63 6.70
N ALA A 103 8.58 -9.87 6.91
CA ALA A 103 8.69 -10.87 5.84
C ALA A 103 7.83 -10.42 4.64
N LEU A 104 8.43 -10.42 3.45
CA LEU A 104 7.78 -9.99 2.21
C LEU A 104 6.47 -10.76 1.95
N SER A 105 6.47 -12.08 2.21
CA SER A 105 5.27 -12.92 2.10
C SER A 105 4.17 -12.52 3.09
N THR A 106 4.52 -12.06 4.29
CA THR A 106 3.56 -11.57 5.28
C THR A 106 2.93 -10.26 4.80
N PHE A 107 3.73 -9.32 4.30
CA PHE A 107 3.21 -8.05 3.78
C PHE A 107 2.28 -8.24 2.57
N ALA A 108 2.67 -9.10 1.62
CA ALA A 108 1.82 -9.46 0.50
C ALA A 108 0.49 -10.07 0.95
N ARG A 109 0.52 -11.01 1.92
CA ARG A 109 -0.68 -11.64 2.48
C ARG A 109 -1.64 -10.64 3.11
N VAL A 110 -1.14 -9.74 3.98
CA VAL A 110 -2.03 -8.78 4.67
C VAL A 110 -2.57 -7.74 3.71
N SER A 111 -1.82 -7.37 2.68
CA SER A 111 -2.28 -6.48 1.61
C SER A 111 -3.43 -7.12 0.82
N VAL A 112 -3.29 -8.39 0.40
CA VAL A 112 -4.39 -9.12 -0.27
C VAL A 112 -5.64 -9.16 0.62
N ARG A 113 -5.48 -9.48 1.91
CA ARG A 113 -6.60 -9.52 2.86
C ARG A 113 -7.28 -8.16 3.05
N ALA A 114 -6.52 -7.07 3.07
CA ALA A 114 -7.08 -5.73 3.21
C ALA A 114 -8.00 -5.39 2.02
N PHE A 115 -7.56 -5.66 0.79
CA PHE A 115 -8.37 -5.41 -0.40
C PHE A 115 -9.52 -6.40 -0.57
N ASP A 116 -9.37 -7.65 -0.11
CA ASP A 116 -10.48 -8.61 -0.04
C ASP A 116 -11.57 -8.12 0.92
N ALA A 117 -11.19 -7.54 2.07
CA ALA A 117 -12.13 -6.98 3.03
C ALA A 117 -12.91 -5.79 2.43
N VAL A 118 -12.22 -4.89 1.74
CA VAL A 118 -12.85 -3.76 1.02
C VAL A 118 -13.86 -4.26 -0.01
N LEU A 119 -13.48 -5.26 -0.81
CA LEU A 119 -14.35 -5.85 -1.81
C LEU A 119 -15.57 -6.54 -1.17
N HIS A 120 -15.37 -7.22 -0.04
CA HIS A 120 -16.46 -7.86 0.70
C HIS A 120 -17.44 -6.84 1.29
N GLU A 121 -16.93 -5.73 1.84
CA GLU A 121 -17.74 -4.71 2.52
C GLU A 121 -18.53 -3.82 1.54
N HIS A 122 -17.88 -3.38 0.47
CA HIS A 122 -18.49 -2.41 -0.46
C HIS A 122 -18.94 -3.04 -1.79
N GLY A 123 -18.28 -4.11 -2.23
CA GLY A 123 -18.41 -4.58 -3.61
C GLY A 123 -17.82 -3.58 -4.63
N PRO A 124 -17.64 -3.99 -5.91
CA PRO A 124 -16.97 -3.15 -6.91
C PRO A 124 -17.69 -1.84 -7.20
N SER A 125 -19.03 -1.88 -7.32
CA SER A 125 -19.82 -0.71 -7.71
C SER A 125 -19.90 0.33 -6.59
N SER A 126 -20.09 -0.08 -5.33
CA SER A 126 -20.08 0.89 -4.22
C SER A 126 -18.68 1.44 -3.99
N TYR A 127 -17.65 0.61 -4.18
CA TYR A 127 -16.26 1.08 -4.13
C TYR A 127 -16.05 2.22 -5.13
N GLU A 128 -16.41 2.01 -6.40
CA GLU A 128 -16.22 3.01 -7.45
C GLU A 128 -17.01 4.30 -7.19
N GLN A 129 -18.23 4.19 -6.67
CA GLN A 129 -19.02 5.36 -6.31
C GLN A 129 -18.37 6.20 -5.20
N VAL A 130 -17.73 5.55 -4.22
CA VAL A 130 -17.16 6.24 -3.07
C VAL A 130 -15.72 6.69 -3.35
N TRP A 131 -14.90 5.84 -3.95
CA TRP A 131 -13.50 6.13 -4.30
C TRP A 131 -13.37 6.98 -5.57
N GLY A 132 -14.36 6.95 -6.47
CA GLY A 132 -14.34 7.66 -7.73
C GLY A 132 -13.58 6.96 -8.86
N ARG A 133 -13.04 5.74 -8.61
CA ARG A 133 -12.33 4.94 -9.60
C ARG A 133 -12.65 3.44 -9.46
N PRO A 134 -12.52 2.64 -10.53
CA PRO A 134 -12.76 1.20 -10.47
C PRO A 134 -11.90 0.50 -9.41
N PHE A 135 -12.42 -0.58 -8.83
CA PHE A 135 -11.65 -1.43 -7.92
C PHE A 135 -10.45 -2.08 -8.65
N PRO A 136 -9.24 -2.11 -8.04
CA PRO A 136 -8.00 -2.59 -8.68
C PRO A 136 -7.93 -4.13 -8.71
N ALA A 137 -8.90 -4.76 -9.37
CA ALA A 137 -9.03 -6.23 -9.40
C ALA A 137 -7.84 -6.90 -10.09
N ALA A 138 -7.35 -6.32 -11.19
CA ALA A 138 -6.25 -6.88 -11.96
C ALA A 138 -4.94 -6.86 -11.16
N GLU A 139 -4.67 -5.76 -10.46
CA GLU A 139 -3.49 -5.59 -9.61
C GLU A 139 -3.55 -6.50 -8.39
N LEU A 140 -4.73 -6.68 -7.79
CA LEU A 140 -4.94 -7.62 -6.68
C LEU A 140 -4.67 -9.06 -7.12
N ASP A 141 -5.16 -9.47 -8.29
CA ASP A 141 -4.91 -10.81 -8.84
C ASP A 141 -3.44 -11.01 -9.26
N GLY A 142 -2.78 -9.93 -9.72
CA GLY A 142 -1.34 -9.87 -9.91
C GLY A 142 -0.58 -10.18 -8.63
N LEU A 143 -0.90 -9.49 -7.54
CA LEU A 143 -0.28 -9.69 -6.24
C LEU A 143 -0.54 -11.09 -5.69
N ARG A 144 -1.77 -11.60 -5.80
CA ARG A 144 -2.09 -12.99 -5.41
C ARG A 144 -1.25 -14.01 -6.16
N SER A 145 -1.01 -13.78 -7.45
CA SER A 145 -0.20 -14.67 -8.28
C SER A 145 1.28 -14.61 -7.91
N ALA A 146 1.82 -13.41 -7.68
CA ALA A 146 3.19 -13.23 -7.23
C ALA A 146 3.41 -13.84 -5.83
N TRP A 147 2.50 -13.60 -4.88
CA TRP A 147 2.55 -14.16 -3.53
C TRP A 147 2.54 -15.69 -3.51
N ARG A 148 1.72 -16.33 -4.36
CA ARG A 148 1.72 -17.79 -4.50
C ARG A 148 3.06 -18.33 -4.98
N ARG A 149 3.70 -17.66 -5.94
CA ARG A 149 5.04 -18.05 -6.44
C ARG A 149 6.10 -17.88 -5.36
N LEU A 150 6.11 -16.73 -4.67
CA LEU A 150 7.03 -16.45 -3.56
C LEU A 150 6.97 -17.55 -2.48
N ARG A 151 5.76 -17.98 -2.11
CA ARG A 151 5.56 -19.06 -1.14
C ARG A 151 6.05 -20.43 -1.63
N ALA A 152 6.02 -20.67 -2.93
CA ALA A 152 6.52 -21.91 -3.52
C ALA A 152 8.05 -21.91 -3.66
N SER A 153 8.67 -20.73 -3.83
CA SER A 153 10.13 -20.56 -3.92
C SER A 153 10.83 -20.57 -2.56
N GLY A 154 10.11 -20.27 -1.47
CA GLY A 154 10.64 -20.26 -0.10
C GLY A 154 10.38 -21.55 0.70
N ALA A 155 9.90 -22.62 0.05
CA ALA A 155 9.71 -23.97 0.59
C ALA A 155 10.77 -24.91 0.01
#